data_AF-A0A7J9JLN8-F1
#
_entry.id   AF-A0A7J9JLN8-F1
#
_cell.length_a   1.000
_cell.length_b   1.000
_cell.length_c   1.000
_cell.angle_alpha   90.00
_cell.angle_beta   90.00
_cell.angle_gamma   90.00
#
_symmetry.space_group_name_H-M   'P 1'
#
loop_
_entity.id
_entity.type
_entity.pdbx_description
1 polymer ?
#
loop_
_entity_poly.entity_id
_entity_poly.type
_entity_poly.pdbx_seq_one_letter_code
_entity_poly.pdbx_strand_id
1 'polypeptide(L)'
;MSLRCSVSDTGLTIHAKKPFTYFYGRPRWDCGLPMTLTYAFSFTNMIDYISLPKIKTVFKRSFSMWASIIPVNPMEIDDYPMANIRIEVFKVDHDNNQPFEGVLG
;
A
#
# COMPACT_ATOMS: atom_id res chain seq x y z
N MET A 1 11.39 9.04 -21.11
CA MET A 1 10.15 8.57 -20.47
C MET A 1 10.45 8.42 -18.98
N SER A 2 9.68 9.05 -18.10
CA SER A 2 9.91 8.96 -16.64
C SER A 2 8.86 8.04 -16.02
N LEU A 3 9.30 7.15 -15.11
CA LEU A 3 8.40 6.31 -14.33
C LEU A 3 7.53 7.18 -13.40
N ARG A 4 6.25 6.84 -13.27
CA ARG A 4 5.27 7.52 -12.40
C ARG A 4 4.48 6.50 -11.59
N CYS A 5 3.84 6.96 -10.52
CA CYS A 5 2.86 6.15 -9.78
C CYS A 5 1.67 5.79 -10.71
N SER A 6 1.09 4.60 -10.53
CA SER A 6 -0.06 4.13 -11.30
C SER A 6 -1.38 4.75 -10.88
N VAL A 7 -1.42 5.45 -9.73
CA VAL A 7 -2.62 6.18 -9.28
C VAL A 7 -2.89 7.34 -10.23
N SER A 8 -4.12 7.41 -10.74
CA SER A 8 -4.51 8.44 -11.72
C SER A 8 -4.53 9.83 -11.10
N ASP A 9 -3.84 10.78 -11.74
CA ASP A 9 -3.82 12.21 -11.36
C ASP A 9 -5.17 12.92 -11.64
N THR A 10 -6.01 12.35 -12.52
CA THR A 10 -7.28 12.95 -12.98
C THR A 10 -8.49 12.20 -12.46
N GLY A 11 -9.51 12.95 -12.01
CA GLY A 11 -10.85 12.42 -11.72
C GLY A 11 -11.44 11.64 -12.91
N LEU A 12 -12.31 10.69 -12.59
CA LEU A 12 -12.98 9.70 -13.46
C LEU A 12 -12.94 10.00 -14.98
N THR A 13 -11.86 9.61 -15.66
CA THR A 13 -11.83 9.55 -17.12
C THR A 13 -12.49 8.24 -17.55
N ILE A 14 -13.59 8.35 -18.28
CA ILE A 14 -14.56 7.27 -18.60
C ILE A 14 -13.95 6.15 -19.48
N HIS A 15 -12.69 6.28 -19.94
CA HIS A 15 -12.08 5.37 -20.91
C HIS A 15 -10.72 4.76 -20.50
N ALA A 16 -10.31 4.85 -19.24
CA ALA A 16 -9.11 4.16 -18.77
C ALA A 16 -9.48 2.89 -17.97
N LYS A 17 -9.00 1.71 -18.40
CA LYS A 17 -8.94 0.52 -17.53
C LYS A 17 -8.03 0.87 -16.35
N LYS A 18 -8.62 1.13 -15.19
CA LYS A 18 -7.89 1.49 -13.96
C LYS A 18 -7.65 0.21 -13.15
N PRO A 19 -6.42 -0.09 -12.71
CA PRO A 19 -6.10 -1.22 -11.82
C PRO A 19 -6.49 -0.93 -10.35
N PHE A 20 -7.57 -0.20 -10.13
CA PHE A 20 -8.02 0.21 -8.81
C PHE A 20 -9.47 0.69 -8.87
N THR A 21 -10.18 0.47 -7.77
CA THR A 21 -11.56 0.87 -7.52
C THR A 21 -11.53 1.93 -6.45
N TYR A 22 -12.28 3.00 -6.68
CA TYR A 22 -12.45 4.02 -5.68
C TYR A 22 -13.49 3.57 -4.66
N PHE A 23 -13.12 3.62 -3.39
CA PHE A 23 -14.12 3.65 -2.33
C PHE A 23 -14.86 4.99 -2.41
N TYR A 24 -16.18 4.92 -2.62
CA TYR A 24 -17.03 6.11 -2.62
C TYR A 24 -16.94 6.84 -1.26
N GLY A 25 -17.09 8.17 -1.28
CA GLY A 25 -17.06 9.01 -0.08
C GLY A 25 -15.70 9.67 0.18
N ARG A 26 -15.33 9.79 1.46
CA ARG A 26 -14.05 10.35 1.94
C ARG A 26 -13.38 9.32 2.84
N PRO A 27 -12.75 8.27 2.26
CA PRO A 27 -12.15 7.22 3.05
C PRO A 27 -11.12 7.82 4.01
N ARG A 28 -11.27 7.46 5.28
CA ARG A 28 -10.35 7.79 6.36
C ARG A 28 -10.17 6.54 7.18
N TRP A 29 -8.99 6.36 7.73
CA TRP A 29 -8.80 5.42 8.82
C TRP A 29 -9.71 5.86 9.98
N ASP A 30 -10.38 4.92 10.63
CA ASP A 30 -11.24 5.16 11.80
C ASP A 30 -10.85 4.18 12.91
N CYS A 31 -9.74 4.49 13.58
CA CYS A 31 -9.13 3.61 14.58
C CYS A 31 -9.00 4.31 15.95
N GLY A 32 -9.85 5.31 16.22
CA GLY A 32 -9.80 6.10 17.46
C GLY A 32 -8.58 7.04 17.55
N LEU A 33 -8.46 7.75 18.68
CA LEU A 33 -7.34 8.67 18.98
C LEU A 33 -6.60 8.22 20.25
N PRO A 34 -5.25 8.06 20.22
CA PRO A 34 -4.39 8.12 19.03
C PRO A 34 -4.65 6.95 18.07
N MET A 35 -4.58 7.22 16.77
CA MET A 35 -4.88 6.24 15.73
C MET A 35 -3.72 5.24 15.61
N THR A 36 -3.87 4.06 16.21
CA THR A 36 -2.89 2.98 15.98
C THR A 36 -3.18 2.32 14.65
N LEU A 37 -2.25 2.43 13.71
CA LEU A 37 -2.38 1.86 12.37
C LEU A 37 -1.37 0.73 12.23
N THR A 38 -1.87 -0.51 12.18
CA THR A 38 -1.00 -1.68 12.09
C THR A 38 -0.60 -1.94 10.64
N TYR A 39 0.66 -2.35 10.44
CA TYR A 39 1.14 -2.78 9.14
C TYR A 39 1.95 -4.07 9.24
N ALA A 40 1.93 -4.87 8.18
CA ALA A 40 2.66 -6.12 8.10
C ALA A 40 3.16 -6.39 6.69
N PHE A 41 4.21 -7.21 6.58
CA PHE A 41 4.80 -7.63 5.32
C PHE A 41 4.37 -9.06 4.99
N SER A 42 4.06 -9.30 3.71
CA SER A 42 3.80 -10.66 3.24
C SER A 42 5.03 -11.54 3.43
N PHE A 43 4.84 -12.75 3.95
CA PHE A 43 5.91 -13.74 4.07
C PHE A 43 6.26 -14.38 2.72
N THR A 44 5.33 -14.39 1.77
CA THR A 44 5.47 -15.11 0.50
C THR A 44 5.71 -14.18 -0.68
N ASN A 45 5.22 -12.93 -0.61
CA ASN A 45 5.17 -12.02 -1.75
C ASN A 45 6.07 -10.80 -1.48
N MET A 46 7.37 -11.00 -1.59
CA MET A 46 8.40 -9.98 -1.39
C MET A 46 9.55 -10.19 -2.37
N ILE A 47 10.33 -9.13 -2.59
CA ILE A 47 11.59 -9.21 -3.33
C ILE A 47 12.68 -9.86 -2.48
N ASP A 48 13.58 -10.59 -3.12
CA ASP A 48 14.71 -11.29 -2.49
C ASP A 48 16.06 -10.56 -2.69
N TYR A 49 16.17 -9.70 -3.69
CA TYR A 49 17.38 -8.94 -3.99
C TYR A 49 17.67 -7.78 -3.01
N ILE A 50 16.74 -7.46 -2.10
CA ILE A 50 16.94 -6.57 -0.94
C ILE A 50 16.54 -7.33 0.31
N SER A 51 17.39 -7.33 1.34
CA SER A 51 17.07 -8.03 2.58
C SER A 51 15.85 -7.44 3.29
N LEU A 52 15.00 -8.30 3.86
CA LEU A 52 13.80 -7.91 4.59
C LEU A 52 14.05 -6.83 5.66
N PRO A 53 15.12 -6.88 6.49
CA PRO A 53 15.42 -5.80 7.45
C PRO A 53 15.63 -4.42 6.81
N LYS A 54 16.24 -4.36 5.61
CA LYS A 54 16.42 -3.10 4.88
C LYS A 54 15.08 -2.58 4.37
N ILE A 55 14.22 -3.47 3.86
CA ILE A 55 12.86 -3.13 3.44
C ILE A 55 12.06 -2.57 4.63
N LYS A 56 12.03 -3.30 5.76
CA LYS A 56 11.37 -2.86 7.00
C LYS A 56 11.85 -1.48 7.46
N THR A 57 13.16 -1.23 7.38
CA THR A 57 13.76 0.08 7.74
C THR A 57 13.23 1.22 6.87
N VAL A 58 13.10 1.02 5.55
CA VAL A 58 12.59 2.04 4.63
C VAL A 58 11.11 2.33 4.91
N PHE A 59 10.29 1.30 5.05
CA PHE A 59 8.86 1.48 5.35
C PHE A 59 8.62 2.14 6.70
N LYS A 60 9.37 1.74 7.74
CA LYS A 60 9.33 2.39 9.05
C LYS A 60 9.61 3.89 8.94
N ARG A 61 10.64 4.29 8.17
CA ARG A 61 10.95 5.71 7.92
C ARG A 61 9.81 6.43 7.19
N SER A 62 9.22 5.81 6.17
CA SER A 62 8.09 6.37 5.44
C SER A 62 6.86 6.58 6.34
N PHE A 63 6.53 5.62 7.19
CA PHE A 63 5.43 5.77 8.16
C PHE A 63 5.74 6.84 9.23
N SER A 64 6.99 6.97 9.68
CA SER A 64 7.38 8.04 10.59
C SER A 64 7.21 9.44 9.99
N MET A 65 7.37 9.60 8.67
CA MET A 65 7.09 10.89 8.01
C MET A 65 5.62 11.27 8.14
N TRP A 66 4.70 10.33 7.95
CA TRP A 66 3.27 10.57 8.18
C TRP A 66 2.96 10.84 9.65
N ALA A 67 3.50 10.03 10.57
CA ALA A 67 3.32 10.19 12.02
C ALA A 67 3.84 11.54 12.56
N SER A 68 4.72 12.21 11.82
CA SER A 68 5.23 13.53 12.22
C SER A 68 4.23 14.68 12.03
N ILE A 69 3.18 14.48 11.21
CA ILE A 69 2.23 15.54 10.82
C ILE A 69 0.76 15.21 11.09
N ILE A 70 0.43 13.95 11.38
CA ILE A 70 -0.93 13.51 11.76
C ILE A 70 -0.85 12.60 13.00
N PRO A 71 -1.89 12.54 13.85
CA PRO A 71 -1.89 11.76 15.09
C PRO A 71 -2.07 10.25 14.85
N VAL A 72 -1.20 9.68 14.02
CA VAL A 72 -1.12 8.24 13.74
C VAL A 72 0.08 7.64 14.47
N ASN A 73 -0.13 6.46 15.04
CA ASN A 73 0.87 5.62 15.66
C ASN A 73 1.07 4.35 14.80
N PRO A 74 2.01 4.37 13.83
CA PRO A 74 2.25 3.21 12.97
C PRO A 74 2.94 2.09 13.75
N MET A 75 2.36 0.90 13.73
CA MET A 75 2.84 -0.27 14.47
C MET A 75 3.05 -1.46 13.54
N GLU A 76 4.28 -1.97 13.47
CA GLU A 76 4.55 -3.21 12.75
C GLU A 76 4.02 -4.40 13.55
N ILE A 77 3.33 -5.33 12.90
CA ILE A 77 2.88 -6.60 13.48
C ILE A 77 3.31 -7.77 12.59
N ASP A 78 3.43 -8.96 13.17
CA ASP A 78 3.75 -10.18 12.43
C ASP A 78 2.50 -10.85 11.83
N ASP A 79 1.31 -10.61 12.40
CA ASP A 79 0.05 -11.17 11.93
C ASP A 79 -0.46 -10.43 10.68
N TYR A 80 0.05 -10.84 9.52
CA TYR A 80 -0.25 -10.23 8.22
C TYR A 80 -1.75 -10.13 7.91
N PRO A 81 -2.57 -11.18 8.06
CA PRO A 81 -4.02 -11.09 7.89
C PRO A 81 -4.72 -10.05 8.77
N MET A 82 -4.17 -9.73 9.95
CA MET A 82 -4.80 -8.79 10.89
C MET A 82 -4.33 -7.35 10.74
N ALA A 83 -3.34 -7.08 9.88
CA ALA A 83 -2.83 -5.74 9.68
C ALA A 83 -3.82 -4.83 8.94
N ASN A 84 -3.92 -3.56 9.35
CA ASN A 84 -4.70 -2.55 8.62
C ASN A 84 -4.09 -2.26 7.25
N ILE A 85 -2.75 -2.23 7.18
CA ILE A 85 -1.99 -2.08 5.94
C ILE A 85 -1.18 -3.36 5.70
N ARG A 86 -1.44 -4.02 4.58
CA ARG A 86 -0.71 -5.21 4.15
C ARG A 86 0.23 -4.83 3.01
N ILE A 87 1.52 -5.10 3.19
CA ILE A 87 2.57 -4.75 2.23
C ILE A 87 3.05 -6.02 1.52
N GLU A 88 2.99 -6.00 0.20
CA GLU A 88 3.42 -7.10 -0.65
C GLU A 88 4.00 -6.58 -1.97
N VAL A 89 4.90 -7.36 -2.56
CA VAL A 89 5.51 -7.07 -3.85
C VAL A 89 5.30 -8.26 -4.76
N PHE A 90 4.57 -8.06 -5.84
CA PHE A 90 4.37 -9.03 -6.90
C PHE A 90 5.10 -8.62 -8.17
N LYS A 91 5.62 -9.62 -8.87
CA LYS A 91 5.97 -9.48 -10.28
C LYS A 91 4.75 -9.85 -11.11
N VAL A 92 4.33 -8.97 -12.01
CA VAL A 92 3.26 -9.24 -12.97
C VAL A 92 3.91 -9.43 -14.33
N ASP A 93 3.54 -10.49 -15.04
CA ASP A 93 3.88 -10.63 -16.46
C ASP A 93 3.01 -9.67 -17.26
N HIS A 94 3.65 -8.65 -17.81
CA HIS A 94 2.99 -7.60 -18.60
C HIS A 94 2.56 -8.06 -19.99
N ASP A 95 2.93 -9.28 -20.42
CA ASP A 95 2.62 -9.82 -21.74
C ASP A 95 1.12 -10.14 -21.95
N ASN A 96 0.32 -10.16 -20.86
CA ASN A 96 -1.09 -10.57 -20.90
C ASN A 96 -2.08 -9.40 -20.73
N ASN A 97 -1.61 -8.14 -20.67
CA ASN A 97 -2.45 -6.96 -20.41
C ASN A 97 -3.32 -7.05 -19.13
N GLN A 98 -2.96 -7.89 -18.16
CA GLN A 98 -3.69 -7.98 -16.89
C GLN A 98 -3.21 -6.87 -15.93
N PRO A 99 -4.10 -5.95 -15.52
CA PRO A 99 -3.76 -4.90 -14.57
C PRO A 99 -3.51 -5.48 -13.17
N PHE A 100 -2.90 -4.69 -12.29
CA PHE A 100 -2.88 -4.97 -10.84
C PHE A 100 -4.32 -4.94 -10.30
N GLU A 101 -5.04 -6.05 -10.35
CA GLU A 101 -6.36 -6.17 -9.72
C GLU A 101 -6.14 -6.74 -8.32
N GLY A 102 -5.92 -5.86 -7.33
CA GLY A 102 -6.00 -6.28 -5.93
C GLY A 102 -7.41 -6.79 -5.62
N VAL A 103 -7.59 -7.63 -4.61
CA VAL A 103 -8.91 -8.20 -4.21
C VAL A 103 -9.95 -7.11 -3.91
N LEU A 104 -9.52 -5.87 -3.65
CA LEU A 104 -10.39 -4.74 -3.40
C LEU A 104 -10.87 -4.00 -4.66
N GLY A 105 -10.46 -4.48 -5.85
CA GLY A 105 -10.79 -3.88 -7.13
C GLY A 105 -10.12 -2.55 -7.35
#